data_AF-B0DYX7-F1
#
_entry.id   AF-B0DYX7-F1
#
_cell.length_a   1.000
_cell.length_b   1.000
_cell.length_c   1.000
_cell.angle_alpha   90.00
_cell.angle_beta   90.00
_cell.angle_gamma   90.00
#
_symmetry.space_group_name_H-M   'P 1'
#
loop_
_entity.id
_entity.type
_entity.pdbx_description
1 polymer ?
#
loop_
_entity_poly.entity_id
_entity_poly.type
_entity_poly.pdbx_seq_one_letter_code
_entity_poly.pdbx_strand_id
1 'polypeptide(L)'
;MSDEYTTGSYWMEMLKAHNWMPWKRQMMAVLRDLGLEKYIAKDRCDEKWAEGDAKVQTRIELTISDAEMIHISGAMTAQEMWDQLTMVKESNSRLGVLAT
;
A
#
# COMPACT_ATOMS: atom_id res chain seq x y z
N MET A 1 -3.67 24.43 -0.95
CA MET A 1 -2.88 23.82 -2.05
C MET A 1 -3.29 22.37 -2.07
N SER A 2 -4.02 21.99 -3.11
CA SER A 2 -4.63 20.67 -3.26
C SER A 2 -3.66 19.82 -4.08
N ASP A 3 -2.93 18.94 -3.42
CA ASP A 3 -2.11 17.94 -4.10
C ASP A 3 -3.04 16.81 -4.59
N GLU A 4 -3.79 17.09 -5.66
CA GLU A 4 -4.60 16.12 -6.40
C GLU A 4 -3.72 15.44 -7.45
N TYR A 5 -3.08 14.33 -7.08
CA TYR A 5 -2.44 13.45 -8.05
C TYR A 5 -3.47 12.44 -8.56
N THR A 6 -4.09 12.79 -9.69
CA THR A 6 -5.06 11.97 -10.41
C THR A 6 -4.34 10.85 -11.16
N THR A 7 -4.07 9.72 -10.49
CA THR A 7 -3.77 8.47 -11.20
C THR A 7 -5.09 7.94 -11.74
N GLY A 8 -5.33 8.19 -13.03
CA GLY A 8 -6.60 8.00 -13.75
C GLY A 8 -7.45 6.81 -13.28
N SER A 9 -8.74 7.12 -13.04
CA SER A 9 -9.87 6.23 -12.72
C SER A 9 -10.13 5.87 -11.26
N TYR A 10 -9.16 5.95 -10.34
CA TYR A 10 -9.41 5.70 -8.92
C TYR A 10 -9.01 6.93 -8.12
N TRP A 11 -10.00 7.68 -7.62
CA TRP A 11 -9.75 8.72 -6.64
C TRP A 11 -9.29 8.05 -5.35
N MET A 12 -8.00 8.01 -5.15
CA MET A 12 -7.38 7.44 -3.99
C MET A 12 -6.59 8.53 -3.28
N GLU A 13 -6.95 8.82 -2.03
CA GLU A 13 -6.19 9.78 -1.25
C GLU A 13 -4.82 9.19 -0.96
N MET A 14 -3.75 10.00 -0.96
CA MET A 14 -2.42 9.53 -0.58
C MET A 14 -2.42 9.02 0.87
N LEU A 15 -1.61 8.00 1.14
CA LEU A 15 -1.43 7.49 2.50
C LEU A 15 -0.82 8.58 3.38
N LYS A 16 -1.49 8.85 4.49
CA LYS A 16 -1.11 9.76 5.56
C LYS A 16 -1.23 9.03 6.90
N ALA A 17 -0.79 9.69 7.97
CA ALA A 17 -0.83 9.15 9.32
C ALA A 17 -2.22 8.61 9.75
N HIS A 18 -3.31 9.27 9.36
CA HIS A 18 -4.66 9.03 9.89
C HIS A 18 -5.63 8.32 8.94
N ASN A 19 -5.29 8.14 7.65
CA ASN A 19 -6.22 7.59 6.64
C ASN A 19 -5.87 6.16 6.19
N TRP A 20 -5.12 5.40 7.01
CA TRP A 20 -4.71 4.03 6.71
C TRP A 20 -5.87 3.12 6.32
N MET A 21 -6.96 3.09 7.10
CA MET A 21 -8.08 2.16 6.85
C MET A 21 -8.81 2.43 5.52
N PRO A 22 -9.20 3.68 5.20
CA PRO A 22 -9.69 4.03 3.86
C PRO A 22 -8.70 3.69 2.74
N TRP A 23 -7.44 4.10 2.90
CA TRP A 23 -6.38 3.87 1.91
C TRP A 23 -6.20 2.37 1.62
N LYS A 24 -6.07 1.55 2.67
CA LYS A 24 -5.89 0.09 2.56
C LYS A 24 -7.04 -0.54 1.79
N ARG A 25 -8.29 -0.13 2.09
CA ARG A 25 -9.49 -0.64 1.39
C ARG A 25 -9.49 -0.25 -0.09
N GLN A 26 -9.14 0.99 -0.41
CA GLN A 26 -9.05 1.45 -1.80
C GLN A 26 -7.92 0.74 -2.56
N MET A 27 -6.74 0.60 -1.96
CA MET A 27 -5.62 -0.12 -2.58
C MET A 27 -6.00 -1.57 -2.88
N MET A 28 -6.60 -2.29 -1.92
CA MET A 28 -7.05 -3.66 -2.15
C MET A 28 -8.09 -3.75 -3.28
N ALA A 29 -9.00 -2.78 -3.38
CA ALA A 29 -9.98 -2.74 -4.47
C ALA A 29 -9.29 -2.56 -5.84
N VAL A 30 -8.31 -1.65 -5.93
CA VAL A 30 -7.50 -1.43 -7.14
C VAL A 30 -6.72 -2.69 -7.52
N LEU A 31 -6.07 -3.34 -6.55
CA LEU A 31 -5.31 -4.57 -6.80
C LEU A 31 -6.21 -5.73 -7.23
N ARG A 32 -7.42 -5.85 -6.66
CA ARG A 32 -8.40 -6.86 -7.08
C ARG A 32 -8.90 -6.65 -8.49
N ASP A 33 -9.28 -5.42 -8.81
CA ASP A 33 -9.79 -5.06 -10.13
C ASP A 33 -8.77 -5.34 -11.25
N LEU A 34 -7.48 -5.17 -10.93
CA LEU A 34 -6.36 -5.42 -11.84
C LEU A 34 -5.83 -6.87 -11.79
N GLY A 35 -6.40 -7.73 -10.95
CA GLY A 35 -5.91 -9.11 -10.76
C GLY A 35 -4.50 -9.19 -10.14
N LEU A 36 -4.07 -8.15 -9.43
CA LEU A 36 -2.76 -8.01 -8.81
C LEU A 36 -2.75 -8.37 -7.30
N GLU A 37 -3.90 -8.70 -6.69
CA GLU A 37 -3.99 -9.06 -5.26
C GLU A 37 -3.06 -10.22 -4.88
N LYS A 38 -2.75 -11.12 -5.83
CA LYS A 38 -1.82 -12.24 -5.59
C LYS A 38 -0.39 -11.81 -5.26
N TYR A 39 0.03 -10.59 -5.61
CA TYR A 39 1.40 -10.11 -5.35
C TYR A 39 1.59 -9.53 -3.95
N ILE A 40 0.51 -9.21 -3.25
CA ILE A 40 0.54 -8.87 -1.81
C ILE A 40 0.26 -10.10 -0.92
N ALA A 41 -0.16 -11.22 -1.52
CA ALA A 41 -0.38 -12.47 -0.82
C ALA A 41 0.94 -13.20 -0.56
N LYS A 42 1.00 -14.00 0.51
CA LYS A 42 2.21 -14.73 0.94
C LYS A 42 2.68 -15.82 -0.02
N ASP A 43 1.81 -16.31 -0.90
CA ASP A 43 2.14 -17.40 -1.82
C ASP A 43 2.64 -16.87 -3.16
N ARG A 44 3.97 -16.95 -3.38
CA ARG A 44 4.61 -16.67 -4.67
C ARG A 44 4.43 -17.88 -5.58
N CYS A 45 3.74 -17.71 -6.70
CA CYS A 45 3.32 -18.88 -7.51
C CYS A 45 3.67 -18.84 -9.01
N ASP A 46 4.38 -17.84 -9.55
CA ASP A 46 4.56 -17.74 -11.03
C ASP A 46 5.93 -17.20 -11.50
N GLU A 47 6.31 -17.56 -12.73
CA GLU A 47 7.57 -17.18 -13.41
C GLU A 47 7.54 -15.72 -13.95
N LYS A 48 6.34 -15.15 -14.19
CA LYS A 48 6.13 -13.73 -14.55
C LYS A 48 5.92 -12.81 -13.33
N TRP A 49 6.38 -13.24 -12.16
CA TRP A 49 6.11 -12.57 -10.89
C TRP A 49 6.72 -11.17 -10.80
N ALA A 50 7.91 -10.96 -11.37
CA ALA A 50 8.60 -9.67 -11.32
C ALA A 50 7.82 -8.51 -11.99
N GLU A 51 7.09 -8.77 -13.08
CA GLU A 51 6.34 -7.71 -13.77
C GLU A 51 5.11 -7.27 -12.96
N GLY A 52 4.40 -8.24 -12.38
CA GLY A 52 3.23 -7.96 -11.54
C GLY A 52 3.61 -7.34 -10.20
N ASP A 53 4.68 -7.83 -9.58
CA ASP A 53 5.25 -7.28 -8.36
C ASP A 53 5.68 -5.82 -8.58
N ALA A 54 6.43 -5.51 -9.65
CA ALA A 54 6.82 -4.14 -9.99
C ALA A 54 5.61 -3.22 -10.20
N LYS A 55 4.54 -3.70 -10.85
CA LYS A 55 3.29 -2.92 -11.03
C LYS A 55 2.63 -2.58 -9.69
N VAL A 56 2.67 -3.49 -8.72
CA VAL A 56 2.13 -3.23 -7.39
C VAL A 56 3.04 -2.28 -6.61
N GLN A 57 4.36 -2.47 -6.65
CA GLN A 57 5.32 -1.56 -6.03
C GLN A 57 5.09 -0.13 -6.50
N THR A 58 5.08 0.11 -7.82
CA THR A 58 4.86 1.46 -8.39
C THR A 58 3.54 2.06 -7.93
N ARG A 59 2.45 1.28 -7.81
CA ARG A 59 1.16 1.80 -7.34
C ARG A 59 1.20 2.17 -5.86
N ILE A 60 1.85 1.34 -5.04
CA ILE A 60 2.03 1.63 -3.62
C ILE A 60 2.87 2.91 -3.46
N GLU A 61 3.98 3.04 -4.17
CA GLU A 61 4.83 4.25 -4.15
C GLU A 61 4.06 5.50 -4.59
N LEU A 62 3.32 5.45 -5.69
CA LEU A 62 2.57 6.59 -6.23
C LEU A 62 1.40 7.05 -5.35
N THR A 63 0.97 6.21 -4.40
CA THR A 63 -0.18 6.50 -3.52
C THR A 63 0.23 6.70 -2.07
N ILE A 64 1.53 6.77 -1.78
CA ILE A 64 2.07 7.04 -0.45
C ILE A 64 2.66 8.44 -0.42
N SER A 65 2.41 9.18 0.67
CA SER A 65 3.07 10.48 0.87
C SER A 65 4.54 10.33 1.22
N ASP A 66 5.37 11.30 0.85
CA ASP A 66 6.82 11.29 1.15
C ASP A 66 7.12 11.04 2.64
N ALA A 67 6.26 11.52 3.55
CA ALA A 67 6.38 11.31 4.98
C ALA A 67 6.23 9.84 5.41
N GLU A 68 5.48 9.05 4.65
CA GLU A 68 5.18 7.64 4.92
C GLU A 68 6.09 6.70 4.10
N MET A 69 6.78 7.23 3.06
CA MET A 69 7.74 6.50 2.22
C MET A 69 8.93 5.95 3.03
N ILE A 70 9.25 6.55 4.17
CA ILE A 70 10.28 6.05 5.11
C ILE A 70 9.97 4.64 5.62
N HIS A 71 8.70 4.24 5.67
CA HIS A 71 8.29 2.94 6.22
C HIS A 71 8.45 1.78 5.24
N ILE A 72 8.49 2.08 3.95
CA ILE A 72 8.69 1.10 2.86
C ILE A 72 10.13 1.13 2.32
N SER A 73 10.97 2.04 2.83
CA SER A 73 12.37 2.17 2.41
C SER A 73 13.14 0.89 2.72
N GLY A 74 13.61 0.21 1.67
CA GLY A 74 14.36 -1.05 1.77
C GLY A 74 13.53 -2.32 1.51
N ALA A 75 12.22 -2.21 1.28
CA ALA A 75 11.44 -3.32 0.73
C ALA A 75 11.86 -3.60 -0.72
N MET A 76 12.06 -4.87 -1.06
CA MET A 76 12.44 -5.29 -2.43
C MET A 76 11.25 -5.83 -3.22
N THR A 77 10.13 -6.07 -2.54
CA THR A 77 8.95 -6.74 -3.10
C THR A 77 7.67 -6.03 -2.66
N ALA A 78 6.62 -6.09 -3.48
CA ALA A 78 5.33 -5.50 -3.14
C ALA A 78 4.73 -6.10 -1.86
N GLN A 79 4.98 -7.40 -1.64
CA GLN A 79 4.60 -8.10 -0.42
C GLN A 79 5.27 -7.49 0.81
N GLU A 80 6.59 -7.26 0.76
CA GLU A 80 7.33 -6.65 1.88
C GLU A 80 6.87 -5.22 2.15
N MET A 81 6.62 -4.43 1.10
CA MET A 81 6.05 -3.08 1.26
C MET A 81 4.70 -3.15 1.98
N TRP A 82 3.82 -4.07 1.57
CA TRP A 82 2.50 -4.26 2.16
C TRP A 82 2.57 -4.73 3.62
N ASP A 83 3.46 -5.68 3.92
CA ASP A 83 3.68 -6.21 5.26
C ASP A 83 4.25 -5.13 6.20
N GLN A 84 5.22 -4.32 5.74
CA GLN A 84 5.79 -3.21 6.52
C GLN A 84 4.75 -2.14 6.84
N LEU A 85 3.94 -1.74 5.85
CA LEU A 85 2.85 -0.78 6.07
C LEU A 85 1.82 -1.32 7.05
N THR A 86 1.42 -2.58 6.89
CA THR A 86 0.48 -3.25 7.79
C THR A 86 1.06 -3.32 9.20
N MET A 87 2.33 -3.69 9.35
CA MET A 87 3.00 -3.74 10.65
C MET A 87 3.03 -2.36 11.32
N VAL A 88 3.46 -1.31 10.63
CA VAL A 88 3.56 0.03 11.22
C VAL A 88 2.18 0.59 11.56
N LYS A 89 1.21 0.50 10.64
CA LYS A 89 -0.10 1.12 10.80
C LYS A 89 -1.04 0.35 11.70
N GLU A 90 -1.00 -0.99 11.70
CA GLU A 90 -1.84 -1.80 12.58
C GLU A 90 -1.23 -2.00 13.98
N SER A 91 0.11 -1.95 14.12
CA SER A 91 0.71 -1.89 15.46
C SER A 91 0.45 -0.56 16.14
N ASN A 92 0.49 0.56 15.39
CA ASN A 92 0.14 1.87 15.92
C ASN A 92 -1.36 2.02 16.20
N SER A 93 -2.25 1.41 15.40
CA SER A 93 -3.69 1.44 15.70
C SER A 93 -4.03 0.65 16.96
N ARG A 94 -3.33 -0.47 17.24
CA ARG A 94 -3.47 -1.20 18.51
C ARG A 94 -3.01 -0.39 19.72
N LEU A 95 -1.97 0.43 19.58
CA LEU A 95 -1.51 1.34 20.63
C LEU A 95 -2.51 2.49 20.88
N GLY A 96 -3.14 3.02 19.83
CA GLY A 96 -4.16 4.07 19.94
C GLY A 96 -5.46 3.65 20.63
N VAL A 97 -5.84 2.36 20.55
CA VAL A 97 -7.02 1.82 21.25
C VAL A 97 -6.78 1.59 22.75
N LEU A 98 -5.53 1.54 23.19
CA LEU A 98 -5.17 1.38 24.61
C LEU A 98 -4.91 2.72 25.33
N ALA A 99 -4.79 3.82 24.60
CA ALA A 99 -4.65 5.15 25.16
C ALA A 99 -6.03 5.84 25.22
N THR A 100 -6.78 5.52 26.29
CA THR A 100 -7.78 6.35 27.02
C THR A 100 -8.63 7.36 26.26
#